data_AF-A0A936EGY9-F1
#
_entry.id   AF-A0A936EGY9-F1
#
_cell.length_a   1.000
_cell.length_b   1.000
_cell.length_c   1.000
_cell.angle_alpha   90.00
_cell.angle_beta   90.00
_cell.angle_gamma   90.00
#
_symmetry.space_group_name_H-M   'P 1'
#
loop_
_entity.id
_entity.type
_entity.pdbx_description
1 polymer ?
#
loop_
_entity_poly.entity_id
_entity_poly.type
_entity_poly.pdbx_seq_one_letter_code
_entity_poly.pdbx_strand_id
1 'polypeptide(L)' 'MNARLQPHFTLARAGPANPAAIAQWPHQHHGFAAPPFRVERFALYASELRPTGAVHRLLEDFPLIGA' A
#
# COMPACT_ATOMS: atom_id res chain seq x y z
N MET A 1 11.77 18.82 2.46
CA MET A 1 11.58 17.80 1.42
C MET A 1 10.15 17.90 0.91
N ASN A 2 9.94 18.49 -0.27
CA ASN A 2 8.60 18.55 -0.90
C ASN A 2 8.48 17.42 -1.92
N ALA A 3 8.29 16.19 -1.45
CA ALA A 3 7.91 15.09 -2.35
C ALA A 3 6.43 15.27 -2.70
N ARG A 4 6.08 15.17 -4.00
CA ARG A 4 4.68 15.16 -4.43
C ARG A 4 4.03 13.85 -3.97
N LEU A 5 2.78 13.94 -3.51
CA LEU A 5 1.97 12.76 -3.23
C LEU A 5 1.70 12.01 -4.54
N GLN A 6 2.07 10.73 -4.57
CA GLN A 6 1.72 9.80 -5.64
C GLN A 6 0.91 8.65 -5.02
N PRO A 7 -0.44 8.69 -5.10
CA PRO A 7 -1.29 7.63 -4.57
C PRO A 7 -0.96 6.30 -5.25
N HIS A 8 -0.59 5.30 -4.47
CA HIS A 8 -0.25 3.97 -4.96
C HIS A 8 -0.60 2.92 -3.91
N PHE A 9 -0.76 1.68 -4.35
CA PHE A 9 -0.82 0.53 -3.47
C PHE A 9 0.55 -0.14 -3.44
N THR A 10 1.12 -0.31 -2.24
CA THR A 10 2.32 -1.13 -2.09
C THR A 10 1.90 -2.60 -2.17
N LEU A 11 2.38 -3.31 -3.19
CA LEU A 11 2.09 -4.74 -3.39
C LEU A 11 3.08 -5.63 -2.63
N ALA A 12 4.34 -5.23 -2.58
CA ALA A 12 5.39 -5.90 -1.83
C ALA A 12 6.54 -4.92 -1.54
N ARG A 13 7.42 -5.32 -0.62
CA ARG A 13 8.73 -4.70 -0.42
C ARG A 13 9.79 -5.74 -0.76
N ALA A 14 10.72 -5.41 -1.65
CA ALA A 14 11.82 -6.30 -1.97
C ALA A 14 12.75 -6.41 -0.76
N GLY A 15 12.90 -7.63 -0.23
CA GLY A 15 13.96 -7.96 0.72
C GLY A 15 15.29 -8.25 0.00
N PRO A 16 16.20 -9.04 0.60
CA PRO A 16 17.34 -9.60 -0.10
C PRO A 16 16.84 -10.60 -1.15
N ALA A 17 16.50 -10.10 -2.33
CA ALA A 17 16.00 -10.88 -3.45
C ALA A 17 16.92 -10.71 -4.66
N ASN A 18 16.95 -11.72 -5.54
CA ASN A 18 17.71 -11.66 -6.78
C ASN A 18 17.24 -10.45 -7.62
N PRO A 19 18.13 -9.49 -7.95
CA PRO A 19 17.76 -8.30 -8.74
C PRO A 19 17.08 -8.62 -10.07
N ALA A 20 17.46 -9.72 -10.73
CA ALA A 20 16.84 -10.16 -11.98
C ALA A 20 15.37 -10.54 -11.78
N ALA A 21 15.05 -11.21 -10.66
CA ALA A 21 13.66 -11.57 -10.33
C ALA A 21 12.83 -10.32 -10.01
N ILE A 22 13.40 -9.34 -9.30
CA ILE A 22 12.74 -8.04 -9.05
C ILE A 22 12.44 -7.33 -10.38
N ALA A 23 13.40 -7.30 -11.29
CA ALA A 23 13.23 -6.63 -12.59
C ALA A 23 12.19 -7.32 -13.49
N GLN A 24 12.05 -8.64 -13.40
CA GLN A 24 11.08 -9.40 -14.19
C GLN A 24 9.65 -9.28 -13.67
N TRP A 25 9.46 -9.04 -12.36
CA TRP A 25 8.15 -9.00 -11.72
C TRP A 25 7.19 -7.96 -12.33
N PRO A 26 7.59 -6.68 -12.57
CA PRO A 26 6.74 -5.72 -13.27
C PRO A 26 6.34 -6.17 -14.68
N HIS A 27 7.25 -6.82 -15.42
CA HIS A 27 6.95 -7.33 -16.76
C HIS A 27 5.86 -8.41 -16.73
N GLN A 28 5.90 -9.30 -15.74
CA GLN A 28 4.90 -10.35 -15.58
C GLN A 28 3.53 -9.80 -15.16
N HIS A 29 3.49 -8.69 -14.42
CA HIS A 29 2.28 -8.15 -13.81
C HIS A 29 1.80 -6.82 -14.40
N HIS A 30 2.40 -6.33 -15.50
CA HIS A 30 2.08 -5.02 -16.08
C HIS A 30 0.62 -4.85 -16.52
N GLY A 31 -0.06 -5.96 -16.85
CA GLY A 31 -1.47 -5.95 -17.25
C GLY A 31 -2.46 -5.99 -16.08
N PHE A 32 -1.99 -6.01 -14.83
CA PHE A 32 -2.87 -6.04 -13.67
C PHE A 32 -3.66 -4.73 -13.56
N ALA A 33 -4.98 -4.83 -13.59
CA ALA A 33 -5.91 -3.74 -13.33
C ALA A 33 -6.96 -4.21 -12.32
N ALA A 34 -7.00 -3.55 -11.16
CA ALA A 34 -8.06 -3.72 -10.19
C ALA A 34 -9.30 -2.91 -10.61
N PRO A 35 -10.53 -3.35 -10.28
CA PRO A 35 -11.72 -2.53 -10.49
C PRO A 35 -11.62 -1.21 -9.71
N PRO A 36 -12.24 -0.12 -10.20
CA PRO A 36 -12.31 1.11 -9.44
C PRO A 36 -13.16 0.91 -8.17
N PHE A 37 -12.86 1.69 -7.14
CA PHE A 37 -13.63 1.71 -5.90
C PHE A 37 -13.90 3.15 -5.47
N ARG A 38 -14.99 3.36 -4.75
CA ARG A 38 -15.30 4.64 -4.12
C ARG A 38 -14.60 4.71 -2.77
N VAL A 39 -13.90 5.82 -2.50
CA VAL A 39 -13.39 6.08 -1.15
C VAL A 39 -14.57 6.50 -0.28
N GLU A 40 -14.85 5.71 0.75
CA GLU A 40 -15.97 5.94 1.67
C GLU A 40 -15.53 6.55 3.01
N ARG A 41 -14.26 6.41 3.36
CA ARG A 41 -13.70 6.83 4.64
C ARG A 41 -12.19 6.99 4.59
N PHE A 42 -11.67 7.77 5.53
CA PHE A 42 -10.27 7.77 5.89
C PHE A 42 -10.12 7.18 7.29
N ALA A 43 -9.04 6.44 7.53
CA ALA A 43 -8.79 5.79 8.81
C ALA A 43 -7.40 6.14 9.32
N LEU A 44 -7.32 6.49 10.60
CA LEU A 44 -6.07 6.72 11.29
C LEU A 44 -5.56 5.40 11.87
N TYR A 45 -4.35 5.00 11.51
CA TYR A 45 -3.71 3.78 11.99
C TYR A 45 -2.45 4.09 12.81
N ALA A 46 -2.26 3.34 13.89
CA ALA A 46 -0.96 3.14 14.51
C ALA A 46 -0.24 1.97 13.82
N SER A 47 1.05 2.13 13.55
CA SER A 47 1.90 1.08 13.02
C SER A 47 3.06 0.82 13.98
N GLU A 48 3.20 -0.43 14.40
CA GLU A 48 4.33 -0.88 15.22
C GLU A 48 5.09 -1.96 14.46
N LEU A 49 6.37 -1.71 14.16
CA LEU A 49 7.23 -2.72 13.54
C LEU A 49 7.75 -3.68 14.60
N ARG A 50 7.40 -4.96 14.48
CA ARG A 50 7.90 -6.05 15.35
C ARG A 50 8.79 -7.00 14.55
N PRO A 51 9.59 -7.86 15.21
CA PRO A 51 10.39 -8.87 14.52
C PRO A 51 9.57 -9.81 13.63
N THR A 52 8.31 -10.05 13.96
CA THR A 52 7.38 -10.90 13.18
C THR A 52 6.63 -10.15 12.07
N GLY A 53 6.83 -8.84 11.94
CA GLY A 53 6.16 -8.00 10.95
C GLY A 53 5.54 -6.74 11.55
N ALA A 54 5.01 -5.89 10.68
CA ALA A 54 4.27 -4.70 11.11
C ALA A 54 2.88 -5.08 11.62
N VAL A 55 2.52 -4.56 12.80
CA VAL A 55 1.16 -4.63 13.32
C VAL A 55 0.51 -3.28 13.12
N HIS A 56 -0.61 -3.27 12.40
CA HIS A 56 -1.41 -2.08 12.17
C HIS A 56 -2.67 -2.13 13.03
N ARG A 57 -2.92 -1.07 13.79
CA ARG A 57 -4.11 -0.96 14.65
C ARG A 57 -4.88 0.29 14.27
N LEU A 58 -6.18 0.11 13.97
CA LEU A 58 -7.11 1.20 13.74
C LEU A 58 -7.25 2.02 15.03
N LEU A 59 -7.06 3.34 14.93
CA LEU A 59 -7.24 4.29 16.02
C LEU A 59 -8.58 5.00 15.90
N GLU A 60 -8.90 5.45 14.68
CA GLU A 60 -10.09 6.24 14.42
C GLU A 60 -10.51 6.08 12.96
N ASP A 61 -11.81 6.20 12.71
CA ASP A 61 -12.44 6.07 11.41
C ASP A 61 -13.25 7.34 11.10
N PHE A 62 -13.01 7.93 9.94
CA PHE A 62 -13.60 9.18 9.48
C PHE A 62 -14.41 8.91 8.21
N PRO A 63 -15.73 8.69 8.31
CA PRO A 63 -16.57 8.50 7.14
C PRO A 63 -16.64 9.77 6.31
N LEU A 64 -16.64 9.61 4.98
CA LEU A 64 -16.89 10.70 4.05
C LEU A 64 -18.40 10.85 3.85
N ILE A 65 -18.94 11.98 4.28
CA ILE A 65 -20.38 12.27 4.16
C ILE A 65 -20.76 12.38 2.68
N GLY A 66 -21.78 11.63 2.27
CA GLY A 66 -22.27 11.58 0.89
C GLY A 66 -21.62 10.51 -0.01
N ALA A 67 -20.82 9.61 0.58
CA ALA A 67 -20.37 8.37 -0.05
C ALA A 67 -21.50 7.34 -0.24
#